data_AF-A0A2Z6QS75-F1
#
_entry.id   AF-A0A2Z6QS75-F1
#
_cell.length_a   1.000
_cell.length_b   1.000
_cell.length_c   1.000
_cell.angle_alpha   90.00
_cell.angle_beta   90.00
_cell.angle_gamma   90.00
#
_symmetry.space_group_name_H-M   'P 1'
#
loop_
_entity.id
_entity.type
_entity.pdbx_description
1 polymer ?
#
loop_
_entity_poly.entity_id
_entity_poly.type
_entity_poly.pdbx_seq_one_letter_code
_entity_poly.pdbx_strand_id
1 'polypeptide(L)'
;MTGKTFASIKEELEYYKTYSMTLEETLSETQSALEEFQMTSRELEEDLERELEQSEKKYKELKAKNESLIRDAEEWKQKYMNVKTEANLNQAQMQRELESLRSLQEKFVIRTRELEIDCDDLERTERAAKSSLLDLESKYNKAIERNVILENEVEEKNSLIEQVQRLKDELKDVSIELAILKNKQDGELGPPTPSSEPVSPQKKEIYNPPAPQPSQETTVNTEKLMDQNSNTVKMVQEMVGRVKSIEARLVSCRSLVSPLLAPPPSYSTTMPLAQSPPPSPKSRVDSSFRSIKGGAYRRPSIQKSKAFSMSINQMRPNAMSKVQ
;
A
#
# COMPACT_ATOMS: atom_id res chain seq x y z
N MET A 1 30.27 1.65 119.45
CA MET A 1 29.21 2.58 119.87
C MET A 1 29.57 3.07 121.26
N THR A 2 29.99 4.32 121.38
CA THR A 2 30.18 5.00 122.67
C THR A 2 28.80 5.19 123.30
N GLY A 3 28.58 4.58 124.48
CA GLY A 3 27.31 4.71 125.20
C GLY A 3 27.09 6.16 125.62
N LYS A 4 25.92 6.72 125.30
CA LYS A 4 25.53 8.06 125.79
C LYS A 4 25.29 7.96 127.29
N THR A 5 25.99 8.79 128.06
CA THR A 5 25.80 8.95 129.50
C THR A 5 24.89 10.14 129.77
N PHE A 6 23.81 9.92 130.52
CA PHE A 6 22.79 10.93 130.85
C PHE A 6 22.95 11.41 132.29
N ALA A 7 22.64 12.68 132.57
CA ALA A 7 22.74 13.26 133.91
C ALA A 7 21.52 12.93 134.80
N SER A 8 20.42 12.43 134.22
CA SER A 8 19.22 11.97 134.94
C SER A 8 18.42 10.96 134.11
N ILE A 9 17.68 10.06 134.79
CA ILE A 9 16.72 9.12 134.15
C ILE A 9 15.70 9.86 133.27
N LYS A 10 15.31 11.09 133.65
CA LYS A 10 14.43 11.94 132.83
C LYS A 10 15.05 12.33 131.49
N GLU A 11 16.33 12.67 131.48
CA GLU A 11 17.07 13.06 130.28
C GLU A 11 17.24 11.88 129.32
N GLU A 12 17.48 10.67 129.86
CA GLU A 12 17.53 9.43 129.09
C GLU A 12 16.17 9.11 128.43
N LEU A 13 15.08 9.21 129.19
CA LEU A 13 13.72 9.02 128.68
C LEU A 13 13.36 10.03 127.58
N GLU A 14 13.73 11.29 127.78
CA GLU A 14 13.48 12.37 126.83
C GLU A 14 14.34 12.21 125.55
N TYR A 15 15.58 11.75 125.68
CA TYR A 15 16.42 11.37 124.55
C TYR A 15 15.84 10.21 123.73
N TYR A 16 15.42 9.10 124.35
CA TYR A 16 14.85 7.98 123.61
C TYR A 16 13.47 8.30 123.02
N LYS A 17 12.67 9.14 123.70
CA LYS A 17 11.39 9.63 123.16
C LYS A 17 11.62 10.50 121.92
N THR A 18 12.52 11.46 121.98
CA THR A 18 12.88 12.30 120.82
C THR A 18 13.51 11.46 119.70
N TYR A 19 14.37 10.50 120.03
CA TYR A 19 14.95 9.58 119.06
C TYR A 19 13.89 8.71 118.36
N SER A 20 12.93 8.16 119.10
CA SER A 20 11.79 7.43 118.52
C SER A 20 10.96 8.31 117.59
N MET A 21 10.65 9.55 118.02
CA MET A 21 9.93 10.51 117.17
C MET A 21 10.69 10.83 115.87
N THR A 22 12.01 11.03 115.93
CA THR A 22 12.82 11.26 114.71
C THR A 22 12.88 10.03 113.79
N LEU A 23 12.88 8.82 114.36
CA LEU A 23 12.83 7.58 113.57
C LEU A 23 11.47 7.42 112.88
N GLU A 24 10.38 7.75 113.57
CA GLU A 24 9.03 7.75 112.98
C GLU A 24 8.90 8.80 111.88
N GLU A 25 9.42 10.01 112.10
CA GLU A 25 9.46 11.09 111.10
C GLU A 25 10.25 10.66 109.86
N THR A 26 11.48 10.16 110.02
CA THR A 26 12.30 9.70 108.89
C THR A 26 11.69 8.50 108.16
N LEU A 27 11.03 7.58 108.88
CA LEU A 27 10.29 6.47 108.27
C LEU A 27 9.08 6.99 107.48
N SER A 28 8.34 7.95 108.00
CA SER A 28 7.23 8.60 107.28
C SER A 28 7.71 9.35 106.04
N GLU A 29 8.81 10.10 106.13
CA GLU A 29 9.39 10.83 105.00
C GLU A 29 9.87 9.87 103.90
N THR A 30 10.57 8.79 104.28
CA THR A 30 11.04 7.80 103.31
C THR A 30 9.91 7.00 102.66
N GLN A 31 8.82 6.74 103.40
CA GLN A 31 7.60 6.17 102.84
C GLN A 31 6.95 7.12 101.82
N SER A 32 6.79 8.40 102.18
CA SER A 32 6.25 9.41 101.25
C SER A 32 7.12 9.55 100.00
N ALA A 33 8.44 9.59 100.15
CA ALA A 33 9.37 9.69 99.02
C ALA A 33 9.32 8.45 98.11
N LEU A 34 9.14 7.26 98.69
CA LEU A 34 8.96 6.03 97.91
C LEU A 34 7.64 6.04 97.12
N GLU A 35 6.55 6.49 97.73
CA GLU A 35 5.25 6.63 97.06
C GLU A 35 5.32 7.63 95.90
N GLU A 36 5.95 8.79 96.10
CA GLU A 36 6.20 9.78 95.04
C GLU A 36 7.07 9.21 93.92
N PHE A 37 8.13 8.45 94.25
CA PHE A 37 8.98 7.81 93.26
C PHE A 37 8.23 6.74 92.45
N GLN A 38 7.36 5.95 93.09
CA GLN A 38 6.53 4.96 92.43
C GLN A 38 5.49 5.61 91.51
N MET A 39 4.88 6.71 91.95
CA MET A 39 3.92 7.48 91.14
C MET A 39 4.60 8.07 89.91
N THR A 40 5.69 8.79 90.09
CA THR A 40 6.44 9.42 88.99
C THR A 40 7.03 8.41 88.02
N SER A 41 7.47 7.24 88.51
CA SER A 41 7.94 6.15 87.65
C SER A 41 6.79 5.59 86.79
N ARG A 42 5.60 5.41 87.36
CA ARG A 42 4.41 4.98 86.61
C ARG A 42 3.99 6.01 85.57
N GLU A 43 3.95 7.29 85.93
CA GLU A 43 3.64 8.38 84.98
C GLU A 43 4.62 8.42 83.81
N LEU A 44 5.92 8.24 84.09
CA LEU A 44 6.96 8.15 83.06
C LEU A 44 6.79 6.93 82.15
N GLU A 45 6.48 5.76 82.71
CA GLU A 45 6.18 4.56 81.93
C GLU A 45 4.98 4.80 81.00
N GLU A 46 3.90 5.40 81.48
CA GLU A 46 2.73 5.75 80.68
C GLU A 46 3.05 6.77 79.56
N ASP A 47 3.91 7.76 79.83
CA ASP A 47 4.40 8.71 78.83
C ASP A 47 5.20 8.00 77.73
N LEU A 48 6.11 7.09 78.10
CA LEU A 48 6.92 6.32 77.17
C LEU A 48 6.08 5.37 76.32
N GLU A 49 5.09 4.70 76.91
CA GLU A 49 4.15 3.85 76.17
C GLU A 49 3.33 4.67 75.16
N ARG A 50 2.86 5.86 75.55
CA ARG A 50 2.17 6.78 74.62
C ARG A 50 3.06 7.24 73.48
N GLU A 51 4.32 7.57 73.74
CA GLU A 51 5.25 7.97 72.68
C GLU A 51 5.55 6.79 71.73
N LEU A 52 5.75 5.59 72.28
CA LEU A 52 5.96 4.37 71.51
C LEU A 52 4.76 4.08 70.59
N GLU A 53 3.54 4.11 71.13
CA GLU A 53 2.32 3.86 70.35
C GLU A 53 2.16 4.89 69.21
N GLN A 54 2.41 6.18 69.50
CA GLN A 54 2.38 7.22 68.48
C GLN A 54 3.44 7.01 67.40
N SER A 55 4.65 6.62 67.78
CA SER A 55 5.74 6.33 66.85
C SER A 55 5.43 5.13 65.97
N GLU A 56 4.93 4.04 66.55
CA GLU A 56 4.48 2.86 65.79
C GLU A 56 3.34 3.17 64.84
N LYS A 57 2.37 3.98 65.27
CA LYS A 57 1.26 4.42 64.42
C LYS A 57 1.77 5.22 63.22
N LYS A 58 2.65 6.20 63.45
CA LYS A 58 3.29 6.98 62.38
C LYS A 58 4.08 6.08 61.43
N TYR A 59 4.82 5.11 61.96
CA TYR A 59 5.57 4.16 61.15
C TYR A 59 4.64 3.31 60.25
N LYS A 60 3.56 2.76 60.82
CA LYS A 60 2.55 1.99 60.07
C LYS A 60 1.90 2.83 58.97
N GLU A 61 1.53 4.07 59.26
CA GLU A 61 0.96 5.00 58.27
C GLU A 61 1.96 5.34 57.15
N LEU A 62 3.20 5.65 57.49
CA LEU A 62 4.26 5.94 56.50
C LEU A 62 4.57 4.72 55.63
N LYS A 63 4.60 3.52 56.23
CA LYS A 63 4.81 2.27 55.52
C LYS A 63 3.68 2.01 54.51
N ALA A 64 2.42 2.17 54.92
CA ALA A 64 1.27 2.01 54.03
C ALA A 64 1.29 3.03 52.87
N LYS A 65 1.66 4.28 53.16
CA LYS A 65 1.86 5.32 52.12
C LYS A 65 2.97 4.94 51.15
N ASN A 66 4.10 4.46 51.64
CA ASN A 66 5.21 4.03 50.80
C ASN A 66 4.81 2.86 49.88
N GLU A 67 4.10 1.86 50.40
CA GLU A 67 3.58 0.73 49.62
C GLU A 67 2.54 1.18 48.56
N SER A 68 1.72 2.20 48.87
CA SER A 68 0.83 2.81 47.88
C SER A 68 1.61 3.51 46.78
N LEU A 69 2.58 4.36 47.13
CA LEU A 69 3.39 5.09 46.16
C LEU A 69 4.21 4.16 45.25
N ILE A 70 4.69 3.03 45.78
CA ILE A 70 5.38 2.01 44.97
C ILE A 70 4.42 1.40 43.95
N ARG A 71 3.18 1.08 44.34
CA ARG A 71 2.16 0.55 43.42
C ARG A 71 1.81 1.57 42.34
N ASP A 72 1.57 2.82 42.73
CA ASP A 72 1.26 3.90 41.79
C ASP A 72 2.42 4.10 40.80
N ALA A 73 3.67 4.08 41.27
CA ALA A 73 4.85 4.22 40.43
C ALA A 73 4.97 3.08 39.41
N GLU A 74 4.74 1.82 39.81
CA GLU A 74 4.78 0.69 38.89
C GLU A 74 3.61 0.72 37.89
N GLU A 75 2.42 1.14 38.33
CA GLU A 75 1.27 1.33 37.45
C GLU A 75 1.55 2.38 36.36
N TRP A 76 2.10 3.54 36.75
CA TRP A 76 2.46 4.60 35.81
C TRP A 76 3.58 4.18 34.87
N LYS A 77 4.56 3.42 35.37
CA LYS A 77 5.63 2.84 34.55
C LYS A 77 5.06 1.87 33.52
N GLN A 78 4.14 0.98 33.91
CA GLN A 78 3.48 0.06 32.98
C GLN A 78 2.63 0.81 31.94
N LYS A 79 1.84 1.80 32.37
CA LYS A 79 1.05 2.66 31.47
C LYS A 79 1.95 3.37 30.45
N TYR A 80 3.03 3.97 30.91
CA TYR A 80 4.00 4.63 30.04
C TYR A 80 4.62 3.65 29.04
N MET A 81 4.99 2.45 29.48
CA MET A 81 5.54 1.43 28.59
C MET A 81 4.53 0.98 27.54
N ASN A 82 3.28 0.73 27.92
CA ASN A 82 2.22 0.37 26.98
C ASN A 82 1.98 1.46 25.93
N VAL A 83 1.87 2.72 26.36
CA VAL A 83 1.69 3.85 25.42
C VAL A 83 2.91 4.00 24.52
N LYS A 84 4.12 3.80 25.05
CA LYS A 84 5.35 3.92 24.27
C LYS A 84 5.48 2.80 23.22
N THR A 85 5.11 1.56 23.57
CA THR A 85 5.13 0.45 22.61
C THR A 85 4.07 0.62 21.53
N GLU A 86 2.85 1.02 21.90
CA GLU A 86 1.77 1.32 20.96
C GLU A 86 2.15 2.46 20.01
N ALA A 87 2.69 3.56 20.52
CA ALA A 87 3.15 4.69 19.71
C ALA A 87 4.26 4.27 18.73
N ASN A 88 5.22 3.45 19.16
CA ASN A 88 6.27 2.94 18.28
C ASN A 88 5.70 2.02 17.19
N LEU A 89 4.70 1.19 17.51
CA LEU A 89 4.06 0.29 16.57
C LEU A 89 3.24 1.06 15.52
N ASN A 90 2.46 2.05 15.97
CA ASN A 90 1.73 2.97 15.09
C ASN A 90 2.70 3.76 14.19
N GLN A 91 3.80 4.27 14.73
CA GLN A 91 4.82 4.95 13.95
C GLN A 91 5.43 4.03 12.88
N ALA A 92 5.75 2.78 13.22
CA ALA A 92 6.27 1.81 12.28
C ALA A 92 5.25 1.42 11.20
N GLN A 93 3.96 1.34 11.53
CA GLN A 93 2.90 1.15 10.55
C GLN A 93 2.81 2.33 9.58
N MET A 94 2.71 3.55 10.10
CA MET A 94 2.62 4.77 9.27
C MET A 94 3.84 4.92 8.36
N GLN A 95 5.04 4.56 8.83
CA GLN A 95 6.25 4.54 8.00
C GLN A 95 6.15 3.53 6.85
N ARG A 96 5.63 2.32 7.10
CA ARG A 96 5.41 1.31 6.04
C ARG A 96 4.38 1.77 5.01
N GLU A 97 3.29 2.39 5.46
CA GLU A 97 2.26 2.92 4.56
C GLU A 97 2.80 4.06 3.68
N LEU A 98 3.58 4.98 4.26
CA LEU A 98 4.26 6.04 3.51
C LEU A 98 5.21 5.48 2.45
N GLU A 99 6.01 4.46 2.80
CA GLU A 99 6.92 3.83 1.86
C GLU A 99 6.17 3.12 0.72
N SER A 100 5.07 2.42 1.06
CA SER A 100 4.20 1.78 0.07
C SER A 100 3.59 2.80 -0.89
N LEU A 101 3.10 3.94 -0.39
CA LEU A 101 2.52 4.99 -1.21
C LEU A 101 3.57 5.65 -2.12
N ARG A 102 4.78 5.87 -1.62
CA ARG A 102 5.91 6.37 -2.42
C ARG A 102 6.28 5.41 -3.55
N SER A 103 6.41 4.12 -3.24
CA SER A 103 6.67 3.09 -4.26
C SER A 103 5.56 3.01 -5.31
N LEU A 104 4.30 3.14 -4.89
CA LEU A 104 3.17 3.13 -5.82
C LEU A 104 3.14 4.38 -6.71
N GLN A 105 3.45 5.55 -6.14
CA GLN A 105 3.60 6.79 -6.91
C GLN A 105 4.69 6.65 -7.98
N GLU A 106 5.86 6.13 -7.62
CA GLU A 106 6.96 5.90 -8.56
C GLU A 106 6.52 4.98 -9.71
N LYS A 107 5.82 3.88 -9.39
CA LYS A 107 5.27 2.96 -10.41
C LYS A 107 4.29 3.66 -11.35
N PHE A 108 3.43 4.54 -10.84
CA PHE A 108 2.51 5.29 -11.70
C PHE A 108 3.24 6.27 -12.61
N VAL A 109 4.27 6.96 -12.11
CA VAL A 109 5.08 7.86 -12.94
C VAL A 109 5.75 7.09 -14.08
N ILE A 110 6.36 5.94 -13.77
CA ILE A 110 6.96 5.07 -14.79
C ILE A 110 5.90 4.60 -15.79
N ARG A 111 4.75 4.13 -15.30
CA ARG A 111 3.69 3.62 -16.17
C ARG A 111 3.09 4.69 -17.08
N THR A 112 2.96 5.93 -16.60
CA THR A 112 2.51 7.06 -17.41
C THR A 112 3.50 7.30 -18.55
N ARG A 113 4.80 7.34 -18.25
CA ARG A 113 5.83 7.52 -19.28
C ARG A 113 5.84 6.38 -20.31
N GLU A 114 5.67 5.13 -19.87
CA GLU A 114 5.55 3.99 -20.79
C GLU A 114 4.35 4.16 -21.72
N LEU A 115 3.20 4.57 -21.19
CA LEU A 115 2.00 4.82 -22.00
C LEU A 115 2.17 5.97 -22.99
N GLU A 116 2.90 7.02 -22.61
CA GLU A 116 3.26 8.12 -23.51
C GLU A 116 4.12 7.61 -24.68
N ILE A 117 5.12 6.77 -24.40
CA ILE A 117 5.98 6.15 -25.43
C ILE A 117 5.15 5.22 -26.34
N ASP A 118 4.31 4.36 -25.76
CA ASP A 118 3.43 3.47 -26.52
C ASP A 118 2.49 4.26 -27.44
N CYS A 119 1.98 5.42 -26.97
CA CYS A 119 1.14 6.31 -27.77
C CYS A 119 1.91 6.90 -28.96
N ASP A 120 3.12 7.42 -28.73
CA ASP A 120 3.98 7.97 -29.79
C ASP A 120 4.31 6.91 -30.87
N ASP A 121 4.60 5.67 -30.44
CA ASP A 121 4.87 4.56 -31.35
C ASP A 121 3.62 4.16 -32.14
N LEU A 122 2.45 4.11 -31.49
CA LEU A 122 1.18 3.87 -32.17
C LEU A 122 0.91 4.95 -33.23
N GLU A 123 1.08 6.23 -32.92
CA GLU A 123 0.91 7.30 -33.90
C GLU A 123 1.91 7.19 -35.06
N ARG A 124 3.15 6.76 -34.80
CA ARG A 124 4.14 6.52 -35.86
C ARG A 124 3.68 5.40 -36.78
N THR A 125 3.21 4.28 -36.24
CA THR A 125 2.69 3.16 -37.04
C THR A 125 1.45 3.55 -37.84
N GLU A 126 0.55 4.35 -37.25
CA GLU A 126 -0.63 4.87 -37.93
C GLU A 126 -0.25 5.74 -39.13
N ARG A 127 0.70 6.68 -38.97
CA ARG A 127 1.19 7.51 -40.08
C ARG A 127 1.80 6.67 -41.20
N ALA A 128 2.60 5.66 -40.85
CA ALA A 128 3.19 4.75 -41.84
C ALA A 128 2.12 3.93 -42.59
N ALA A 129 1.14 3.39 -41.87
CA ALA A 129 0.03 2.63 -42.45
C ALA A 129 -0.83 3.52 -43.37
N LYS A 130 -1.17 4.74 -42.95
CA LYS A 130 -1.88 5.73 -43.78
C LYS A 130 -1.11 6.06 -45.06
N SER A 131 0.19 6.29 -44.96
CA SER A 131 1.04 6.55 -46.15
C SER A 131 1.04 5.36 -47.12
N SER A 132 1.18 4.14 -46.60
CA SER A 132 1.12 2.92 -47.41
C SER A 132 -0.26 2.72 -48.07
N LEU A 133 -1.34 3.09 -47.39
CA LEU A 133 -2.69 3.03 -47.94
C LEU A 133 -2.86 4.02 -49.10
N LEU A 134 -2.42 5.27 -48.92
CA LEU A 134 -2.48 6.29 -49.97
C LEU A 134 -1.66 5.90 -51.21
N ASP A 135 -0.49 5.28 -51.04
CA ASP A 135 0.29 4.75 -52.17
C ASP A 135 -0.45 3.62 -52.89
N LEU A 136 -1.11 2.73 -52.16
CA LEU A 136 -1.93 1.66 -52.74
C LEU A 136 -3.14 2.22 -53.50
N GLU A 137 -3.83 3.20 -52.93
CA GLU A 137 -4.94 3.91 -53.59
C GLU A 137 -4.49 4.59 -54.88
N SER A 138 -3.33 5.26 -54.87
CA SER A 138 -2.76 5.88 -56.08
C SER A 138 -2.43 4.84 -57.16
N LYS A 139 -1.80 3.71 -56.77
CA LYS A 139 -1.50 2.61 -57.69
C LYS A 139 -2.78 1.99 -58.27
N TYR A 140 -3.80 1.82 -57.43
CA TYR A 140 -5.10 1.30 -57.83
C TYR A 140 -5.80 2.24 -58.82
N ASN A 141 -5.83 3.54 -58.56
CA ASN A 141 -6.39 4.54 -59.48
C ASN A 141 -5.67 4.52 -60.84
N LYS A 142 -4.33 4.45 -60.85
CA LYS A 142 -3.56 4.31 -62.09
C LYS A 142 -3.85 2.99 -62.82
N ALA A 143 -4.21 1.93 -62.11
CA ALA A 143 -4.60 0.66 -62.73
C ALA A 143 -6.01 0.75 -63.34
N ILE A 144 -6.93 1.47 -62.70
CA ILE A 144 -8.25 1.79 -63.25
C ILE A 144 -8.09 2.62 -64.52
N GLU A 145 -7.31 3.71 -64.50
CA GLU A 145 -7.08 4.56 -65.67
C GLU A 145 -6.55 3.74 -66.87
N ARG A 146 -5.60 2.82 -66.62
CA ARG A 146 -5.11 1.92 -67.67
C ARG A 146 -6.16 0.95 -68.17
N ASN A 147 -7.02 0.41 -67.29
CA ASN A 147 -8.10 -0.47 -67.70
C ASN A 147 -9.08 0.25 -68.62
N VAL A 148 -9.48 1.48 -68.27
CA VAL A 148 -10.39 2.30 -69.09
C VAL A 148 -9.80 2.55 -70.50
N ILE A 149 -8.50 2.83 -70.59
CA ILE A 149 -7.82 3.00 -71.90
C ILE A 149 -7.88 1.70 -72.71
N LEU A 150 -7.56 0.56 -72.09
CA LEU A 150 -7.58 -0.74 -72.76
C LEU A 150 -9.00 -1.15 -73.18
N GLU A 151 -10.02 -0.86 -72.38
CA GLU A 151 -11.42 -1.08 -72.72
C GLU A 151 -11.80 -0.29 -73.99
N ASN A 152 -11.44 1.00 -74.06
CA ASN A 152 -11.66 1.82 -75.24
C ASN A 152 -10.91 1.28 -76.49
N GLU A 153 -9.65 0.87 -76.35
CA GLU A 153 -8.88 0.27 -77.45
C GLU A 153 -9.54 -1.02 -77.98
N VAL A 154 -10.10 -1.83 -77.09
CA VAL A 154 -10.86 -3.04 -77.46
C VAL A 154 -12.16 -2.67 -78.16
N GLU A 155 -12.88 -1.66 -77.70
CA GLU A 155 -14.09 -1.14 -78.36
C GLU A 155 -13.79 -0.61 -79.79
N GLU A 156 -12.73 0.18 -79.95
CA GLU A 156 -12.28 0.67 -81.26
C GLU A 156 -11.92 -0.48 -82.21
N LYS A 157 -11.20 -1.48 -81.69
CA LYS A 157 -10.88 -2.70 -82.45
C LYS A 157 -12.14 -3.43 -82.87
N ASN A 158 -13.13 -3.57 -82.00
CA ASN A 158 -14.40 -4.22 -82.33
C ASN A 158 -15.17 -3.44 -83.40
N SER A 159 -15.23 -2.10 -83.31
CA SER A 159 -15.82 -1.24 -84.34
C SER A 159 -15.13 -1.41 -85.70
N LEU A 160 -13.80 -1.48 -85.73
CA LEU A 160 -13.05 -1.75 -86.97
C LEU A 160 -13.36 -3.15 -87.52
N ILE A 161 -13.48 -4.17 -86.66
CA ILE A 161 -13.87 -5.52 -87.08
C ILE A 161 -15.26 -5.49 -87.72
N GLU A 162 -16.23 -4.78 -87.14
CA GLU A 162 -17.56 -4.61 -87.72
C GLU A 162 -17.51 -3.91 -89.09
N GLN A 163 -16.75 -2.83 -89.21
CA GLN A 163 -16.59 -2.11 -90.49
C GLN A 163 -15.95 -2.99 -91.56
N VAL A 164 -14.89 -3.74 -91.21
CA VAL A 164 -14.26 -4.71 -92.12
C VAL A 164 -15.25 -5.79 -92.53
N GLN A 165 -16.11 -6.24 -91.61
CA GLN A 165 -17.13 -7.24 -91.92
C GLN A 165 -18.18 -6.68 -92.88
N ARG A 166 -18.68 -5.45 -92.64
CA ARG A 166 -19.59 -4.76 -93.57
C ARG A 166 -19.00 -4.58 -94.95
N LEU A 167 -17.76 -4.10 -95.06
CA LEU A 167 -17.05 -3.96 -96.34
C LEU A 167 -16.85 -5.30 -97.04
N LYS A 168 -16.58 -6.37 -96.30
CA LYS A 168 -16.51 -7.73 -96.87
C LYS A 168 -17.86 -8.17 -97.43
N ASP A 169 -18.96 -7.85 -96.76
CA ASP A 169 -20.30 -8.21 -97.21
C ASP A 169 -20.72 -7.36 -98.44
N GLU A 170 -20.44 -6.06 -98.44
CA GLU A 170 -20.60 -5.20 -99.63
C GLU A 170 -19.75 -5.68 -100.82
N LEU A 171 -18.49 -6.09 -100.57
CA LEU A 171 -17.63 -6.65 -101.61
C LEU A 171 -18.19 -7.96 -102.19
N LYS A 172 -18.78 -8.81 -101.35
CA LYS A 172 -19.48 -10.03 -101.81
C LYS A 172 -20.70 -9.65 -102.64
N ASP A 173 -21.51 -8.69 -102.20
CA ASP A 173 -22.69 -8.24 -102.92
C ASP A 173 -22.32 -7.68 -104.30
N VAL A 174 -21.33 -6.78 -104.38
CA VAL A 174 -20.80 -6.26 -105.66
C VAL A 174 -20.22 -7.38 -106.53
N SER A 175 -19.54 -8.37 -105.93
CA SER A 175 -19.02 -9.52 -106.67
C SER A 175 -20.16 -10.38 -107.26
N ILE A 176 -21.26 -10.54 -106.53
CA ILE A 176 -22.48 -11.21 -107.00
C ILE A 176 -23.12 -10.40 -108.13
N GLU A 177 -23.25 -9.07 -107.98
CA GLU A 177 -23.77 -8.19 -109.03
C GLU A 177 -22.93 -8.26 -110.31
N LEU A 178 -21.60 -8.22 -110.20
CA LEU A 178 -20.70 -8.39 -111.34
C LEU A 178 -20.85 -9.77 -112.00
N ALA A 179 -21.02 -10.83 -111.20
CA ALA A 179 -21.27 -12.17 -111.73
C ALA A 179 -22.62 -12.24 -112.49
N ILE A 180 -23.67 -11.60 -111.96
CA ILE A 180 -24.98 -11.51 -112.63
C ILE A 180 -24.88 -10.67 -113.91
N LEU A 181 -24.16 -9.55 -113.90
CA LEU A 181 -23.95 -8.70 -115.08
C LEU A 181 -23.18 -9.45 -116.17
N LYS A 182 -22.12 -10.18 -115.79
CA LYS A 182 -21.40 -11.07 -116.70
C LYS A 182 -22.33 -12.13 -117.30
N ASN A 183 -23.14 -12.78 -116.48
CA ASN A 183 -24.15 -13.75 -116.93
C ASN A 183 -25.29 -13.11 -117.77
N LYS A 184 -25.54 -11.80 -117.68
CA LYS A 184 -26.49 -11.09 -118.54
C LYS A 184 -25.88 -10.64 -119.87
N GLN A 185 -24.57 -10.44 -119.93
CA GLN A 185 -23.85 -10.08 -121.15
C GLN A 185 -23.59 -11.33 -122.03
N ASP A 186 -23.49 -12.49 -121.39
CA ASP A 186 -23.39 -13.81 -122.02
C ASP A 186 -24.75 -14.54 -121.94
N GLY A 187 -25.67 -14.28 -122.86
CA GLY A 187 -26.95 -14.99 -122.90
C GLY A 187 -26.81 -16.45 -123.36
N GLU A 188 -26.64 -17.39 -122.42
CA GLU A 188 -27.30 -18.73 -122.41
C GLU A 188 -26.97 -19.60 -121.16
N LEU A 189 -28.04 -20.21 -120.59
CA LEU A 189 -28.12 -21.40 -119.70
C LEU A 189 -27.92 -21.29 -118.15
N GLY A 190 -29.05 -21.16 -117.43
CA GLY A 190 -29.54 -22.04 -116.33
C GLY A 190 -28.81 -22.16 -114.95
N PRO A 191 -29.52 -22.18 -113.80
CA PRO A 191 -28.91 -22.24 -112.45
C PRO A 191 -28.61 -23.68 -111.98
N PRO A 192 -27.70 -23.86 -111.00
CA PRO A 192 -28.18 -24.32 -109.70
C PRO A 192 -27.47 -23.74 -108.44
N THR A 193 -28.21 -23.96 -107.36
CA THR A 193 -28.03 -23.90 -105.89
C THR A 193 -26.73 -24.46 -105.28
N PRO A 194 -26.50 -24.27 -103.95
CA PRO A 194 -25.18 -24.23 -103.33
C PRO A 194 -24.62 -25.62 -103.04
N SER A 195 -23.31 -25.79 -103.21
CA SER A 195 -22.58 -26.98 -102.74
C SER A 195 -21.62 -26.57 -101.63
N SER A 196 -22.01 -26.92 -100.41
CA SER A 196 -21.10 -27.32 -99.34
C SER A 196 -20.17 -28.43 -99.82
N GLU A 197 -18.87 -28.34 -99.53
CA GLU A 197 -18.09 -29.33 -98.75
C GLU A 197 -16.57 -29.05 -98.77
N PRO A 198 -15.79 -29.64 -97.84
CA PRO A 198 -14.76 -28.95 -97.08
C PRO A 198 -13.36 -29.15 -97.66
N VAL A 199 -12.48 -28.17 -97.42
CA VAL A 199 -11.04 -28.35 -97.61
C VAL A 199 -10.29 -27.90 -96.35
N SER A 200 -9.95 -28.89 -95.53
CA SER A 200 -8.70 -28.94 -94.76
C SER A 200 -7.82 -30.02 -95.41
N PRO A 201 -6.48 -30.09 -95.19
CA PRO A 201 -5.69 -29.45 -94.14
C PRO A 201 -4.35 -28.84 -94.61
N GLN A 202 -3.74 -27.95 -93.83
CA GLN A 202 -2.31 -28.11 -93.46
C GLN A 202 -1.87 -27.25 -92.26
N LYS A 203 -1.57 -28.01 -91.21
CA LYS A 203 -0.78 -27.78 -90.00
C LYS A 203 0.41 -26.81 -90.15
N LYS A 204 0.45 -25.75 -89.34
CA LYS A 204 1.66 -25.18 -88.74
C LYS A 204 1.39 -24.74 -87.30
N GLU A 205 2.04 -25.46 -86.38
CA GLU A 205 2.63 -25.04 -85.09
C GLU A 205 1.80 -24.08 -84.23
N ILE A 206 1.08 -24.59 -83.21
CA ILE A 206 1.59 -24.74 -81.83
C ILE A 206 2.43 -23.54 -81.38
N TYR A 207 1.78 -22.58 -80.70
CA TYR A 207 2.41 -21.89 -79.59
C TYR A 207 1.38 -21.66 -78.48
N ASN A 208 1.47 -22.50 -77.46
CA ASN A 208 0.84 -22.28 -76.16
C ASN A 208 1.51 -21.07 -75.49
N PRO A 209 0.76 -20.12 -74.88
CA PRO A 209 1.32 -19.36 -73.78
C PRO A 209 1.49 -20.32 -72.58
N PRO A 210 2.64 -20.33 -71.90
CA PRO A 210 2.96 -21.38 -70.94
C PRO A 210 2.16 -21.20 -69.64
N ALA A 211 1.48 -22.27 -69.22
CA ALA A 211 1.16 -22.49 -67.82
C ALA A 211 2.45 -22.95 -67.09
N PRO A 212 2.62 -22.56 -65.81
CA PRO A 212 3.89 -22.61 -65.10
C PRO A 212 4.22 -24.02 -64.60
N GLN A 213 5.51 -24.39 -64.61
CA GLN A 213 6.03 -25.56 -63.89
C GLN A 213 7.32 -25.26 -63.10
N PRO A 214 7.60 -26.05 -62.05
CA PRO A 214 8.33 -25.61 -60.87
C PRO A 214 9.80 -26.10 -60.79
N SER A 215 10.52 -25.45 -59.86
CA SER A 215 11.70 -25.92 -59.12
C SER A 215 13.09 -25.73 -59.76
N GLN A 216 13.86 -24.76 -59.24
CA GLN A 216 14.98 -25.07 -58.35
C GLN A 216 15.33 -23.91 -57.41
N GLU A 217 15.69 -24.32 -56.21
CA GLU A 217 15.90 -23.62 -54.95
C GLU A 217 16.96 -22.50 -54.97
N THR A 218 16.68 -21.40 -54.27
CA THR A 218 17.55 -20.86 -53.21
C THR A 218 16.68 -20.06 -52.22
N THR A 219 16.24 -20.76 -51.19
CA THR A 219 15.94 -20.32 -49.80
C THR A 219 15.58 -18.85 -49.53
N VAL A 220 14.28 -18.59 -49.31
CA VAL A 220 13.79 -17.87 -48.11
C VAL A 220 12.45 -18.46 -47.70
N ASN A 221 12.38 -18.94 -46.47
CA ASN A 221 11.26 -19.68 -45.86
C ASN A 221 9.90 -18.98 -45.99
N THR A 222 8.91 -19.68 -46.55
CA THR A 222 7.48 -19.42 -46.29
C THR A 222 6.72 -20.74 -46.31
N GLU A 223 6.85 -21.49 -45.22
CA GLU A 223 5.79 -22.42 -44.80
C GLU A 223 4.88 -21.67 -43.83
N LYS A 224 3.61 -21.46 -44.24
CA LYS A 224 2.39 -21.58 -43.42
C LYS A 224 1.23 -20.80 -44.05
N LEU A 225 0.63 -21.39 -45.07
CA LEU A 225 -0.72 -21.03 -45.51
C LEU A 225 -1.71 -22.17 -45.18
N MET A 226 -1.70 -22.64 -43.93
CA MET A 226 -2.78 -23.46 -43.35
C MET A 226 -3.10 -23.11 -41.87
N ASP A 227 -2.53 -22.04 -41.32
CA ASP A 227 -2.61 -21.76 -39.86
C ASP A 227 -3.53 -20.57 -39.51
N GLN A 228 -4.29 -19.98 -40.44
CA GLN A 228 -5.13 -18.81 -40.08
C GLN A 228 -6.29 -19.17 -39.13
N ASN A 229 -6.96 -20.32 -39.33
CA ASN A 229 -7.97 -20.78 -38.38
C ASN A 229 -7.36 -21.21 -37.04
N SER A 230 -6.15 -21.78 -37.08
CA SER A 230 -5.37 -22.19 -35.90
C SER A 230 -4.89 -20.97 -35.10
N ASN A 231 -4.56 -19.85 -35.75
CA ASN A 231 -4.20 -18.59 -35.10
C ASN A 231 -5.40 -17.91 -34.45
N THR A 232 -6.57 -17.90 -35.10
CA THR A 232 -7.80 -17.37 -34.47
C THR A 232 -8.22 -18.24 -33.28
N VAL A 233 -8.18 -19.56 -33.42
CA VAL A 233 -8.48 -20.49 -32.32
C VAL A 233 -7.46 -20.36 -31.18
N LYS A 234 -6.16 -20.22 -31.47
CA LYS A 234 -5.12 -19.95 -30.46
C LYS A 234 -5.33 -18.62 -29.75
N MET A 235 -5.71 -17.57 -30.48
CA MET A 235 -5.98 -16.26 -29.90
C MET A 235 -7.21 -16.31 -28.97
N VAL A 236 -8.26 -17.03 -29.35
CA VAL A 236 -9.42 -17.28 -28.49
C VAL A 236 -9.04 -18.14 -27.28
N GLN A 237 -8.24 -19.19 -27.47
CA GLN A 237 -7.74 -20.06 -26.39
C GLN A 237 -6.90 -19.26 -25.37
N GLU A 238 -6.05 -18.36 -25.86
CA GLU A 238 -5.26 -17.44 -25.03
C GLU A 238 -6.16 -16.43 -24.31
N MET A 239 -7.14 -15.84 -24.99
CA MET A 239 -8.08 -14.91 -24.34
C MET A 239 -8.88 -15.62 -23.25
N VAL A 240 -9.37 -16.84 -23.49
CA VAL A 240 -10.04 -17.68 -22.48
C VAL A 240 -9.08 -18.02 -21.33
N GLY A 241 -7.82 -18.31 -21.62
CA GLY A 241 -6.79 -18.53 -20.59
C GLY A 241 -6.53 -17.29 -19.73
N ARG A 242 -6.47 -16.11 -20.35
CA ARG A 242 -6.35 -14.82 -19.64
C ARG A 242 -7.59 -14.54 -18.80
N VAL A 243 -8.80 -14.79 -19.32
CA VAL A 243 -10.06 -14.64 -18.58
C VAL A 243 -10.09 -15.57 -17.37
N LYS A 244 -9.73 -16.84 -17.51
CA LYS A 244 -9.64 -17.78 -16.39
C LYS A 244 -8.63 -17.33 -15.32
N SER A 245 -7.50 -16.78 -15.73
CA SER A 245 -6.49 -16.22 -14.82
C SER A 245 -7.01 -14.97 -14.10
N ILE A 246 -7.72 -14.09 -14.81
CA ILE A 246 -8.37 -12.91 -14.23
C ILE A 246 -9.44 -13.33 -13.22
N GLU A 247 -10.29 -14.31 -13.55
CA GLU A 247 -11.30 -14.84 -12.64
C GLU A 247 -10.67 -15.48 -11.39
N ALA A 248 -9.61 -16.28 -11.53
CA ALA A 248 -8.91 -16.87 -10.39
C ALA A 248 -8.32 -15.79 -9.45
N ARG A 249 -7.73 -14.73 -10.02
CA ARG A 249 -7.24 -13.58 -9.24
C ARG A 249 -8.39 -12.82 -8.58
N LEU A 250 -9.51 -12.66 -9.26
CA LEU A 250 -10.69 -11.96 -8.73
C LEU A 250 -11.34 -12.75 -7.58
N VAL A 251 -11.40 -14.07 -7.69
CA VAL A 251 -11.84 -14.98 -6.62
C VAL A 251 -10.88 -14.92 -5.42
N SER A 252 -9.57 -14.91 -5.66
CA SER A 252 -8.56 -14.74 -4.60
C SER A 252 -8.73 -13.39 -3.86
N CYS A 253 -8.89 -12.29 -4.60
CA CYS A 253 -9.18 -10.98 -4.02
C CYS A 253 -10.49 -10.97 -3.22
N ARG A 254 -11.55 -11.63 -3.71
CA ARG A 254 -12.80 -11.77 -2.96
C ARG A 254 -12.61 -12.55 -1.66
N SER A 255 -11.78 -13.61 -1.63
CA SER A 255 -11.51 -14.35 -0.39
C SER A 255 -10.77 -13.51 0.66
N LEU A 256 -9.90 -12.60 0.23
CA LEU A 256 -9.15 -11.70 1.11
C LEU A 256 -9.99 -10.51 1.61
N VAL A 257 -10.95 -10.07 0.80
CA VAL A 257 -11.78 -8.88 1.07
C VAL A 257 -13.10 -9.22 1.76
N SER A 258 -13.68 -10.41 1.53
CA SER A 258 -14.95 -10.83 2.15
C SER A 258 -14.92 -10.83 3.69
N PRO A 259 -13.83 -11.22 4.37
CA PRO A 259 -13.73 -11.11 5.83
C PRO A 259 -13.68 -9.67 6.35
N LEU A 260 -13.30 -8.70 5.51
CA LEU A 260 -13.18 -7.28 5.87
C LEU A 260 -14.49 -6.49 5.69
N LEU A 261 -15.43 -7.03 4.91
CA LEU A 261 -16.76 -6.45 4.66
C LEU A 261 -17.84 -7.03 5.57
N ALA A 262 -17.56 -8.12 6.28
CA ALA A 262 -18.48 -8.66 7.27
C ALA A 262 -18.53 -7.73 8.49
N PRO A 263 -19.72 -7.24 8.91
CA PRO A 263 -19.84 -6.50 10.15
C PRO A 263 -19.38 -7.40 11.32
N PRO A 264 -18.61 -6.88 12.29
CA PRO A 264 -18.16 -7.67 13.42
C PRO A 264 -19.38 -8.22 14.19
N PRO A 265 -19.30 -9.43 14.76
CA PRO A 265 -20.37 -9.98 15.58
C PRO A 265 -20.64 -9.02 16.74
N SER A 266 -21.87 -8.52 16.79
CA SER A 266 -22.31 -7.55 17.78
C SER A 266 -22.31 -8.20 19.16
N TYR A 267 -21.24 -7.99 19.94
CA TYR A 267 -21.29 -8.22 21.38
C TYR A 267 -22.14 -7.11 21.99
N SER A 268 -23.43 -7.42 22.15
CA SER A 268 -24.37 -6.65 22.93
C SER A 268 -24.00 -6.75 24.41
N THR A 269 -23.17 -5.82 24.88
CA THR A 269 -22.99 -5.54 26.32
C THR A 269 -23.80 -4.30 26.66
N THR A 270 -24.97 -4.52 27.25
CA THR A 270 -25.74 -3.50 27.95
C THR A 270 -24.97 -3.08 29.21
N MET A 271 -24.55 -1.82 29.29
CA MET A 271 -24.15 -1.17 30.55
C MET A 271 -25.07 0.03 30.80
N PRO A 272 -25.62 0.20 32.02
CA PRO A 272 -26.59 1.24 32.30
C PRO A 272 -25.93 2.61 32.48
N LEU A 273 -26.63 3.61 31.95
CA LEU A 273 -26.32 5.03 31.97
C LEU A 273 -26.32 5.57 33.42
N ALA A 274 -25.17 5.98 33.93
CA ALA A 274 -25.05 6.74 35.17
C ALA A 274 -25.10 8.25 34.88
N GLN A 275 -25.88 8.93 35.72
CA GLN A 275 -26.34 10.30 35.60
C GLN A 275 -25.21 11.34 35.70
N SER A 276 -25.38 12.44 34.95
CA SER A 276 -24.60 13.67 34.99
C SER A 276 -24.68 14.40 36.35
N PRO A 277 -23.61 15.06 36.83
CA PRO A 277 -23.72 16.11 37.85
C PRO A 277 -23.90 17.52 37.23
N PRO A 278 -24.47 18.50 37.98
CA PRO A 278 -24.93 19.80 37.46
C PRO A 278 -23.79 20.83 37.33
N PRO A 279 -23.99 21.96 36.61
CA PRO A 279 -22.95 22.97 36.41
C PRO A 279 -22.94 24.01 37.53
N SER A 280 -21.75 24.52 37.87
CA SER A 280 -21.53 25.68 38.75
C SER A 280 -20.46 26.61 38.14
N PRO A 281 -20.41 27.90 38.55
CA PRO A 281 -20.63 29.03 37.64
C PRO A 281 -19.38 29.65 37.02
N LYS A 282 -19.61 30.31 35.87
CA LYS A 282 -18.63 31.08 35.09
C LYS A 282 -18.10 32.27 35.88
N SER A 283 -16.79 32.32 36.13
CA SER A 283 -16.08 33.56 36.41
C SER A 283 -15.77 34.28 35.09
N ARG A 284 -16.12 35.56 35.09
CA ARG A 284 -16.01 36.52 33.99
C ARG A 284 -14.59 37.05 33.97
N VAL A 285 -13.87 36.86 32.87
CA VAL A 285 -12.69 37.68 32.54
C VAL A 285 -12.77 38.07 31.07
N ASP A 286 -12.89 39.39 30.86
CA ASP A 286 -12.85 40.07 29.57
C ASP A 286 -11.56 39.74 28.81
N SER A 287 -11.70 39.42 27.53
CA SER A 287 -10.58 39.44 26.59
C SER A 287 -10.90 40.39 25.44
N SER A 288 -10.50 41.64 25.62
CA SER A 288 -10.41 42.65 24.57
C SER A 288 -9.48 42.16 23.45
N PHE A 289 -10.03 42.06 22.25
CA PHE A 289 -9.28 41.89 21.02
C PHE A 289 -8.38 43.13 20.78
N ARG A 290 -7.07 42.94 20.70
CA ARG A 290 -6.17 43.90 20.03
C ARG A 290 -5.22 43.18 19.09
N SER A 291 -5.46 43.42 17.80
CA SER A 291 -4.63 43.05 16.66
C SER A 291 -3.32 43.86 16.68
N ILE A 292 -2.16 43.20 16.63
CA ILE A 292 -0.90 43.80 16.17
C ILE A 292 -0.10 42.80 15.33
N LYS A 293 0.37 43.31 14.18
CA LYS A 293 1.22 42.74 13.15
C LYS A 293 2.60 42.26 13.65
N GLY A 294 3.11 41.23 12.98
CA GLY A 294 4.48 41.21 12.43
C GLY A 294 5.63 40.89 13.40
N GLY A 295 6.27 39.75 13.20
CA GLY A 295 7.56 39.44 13.82
C GLY A 295 8.07 38.05 13.43
N ALA A 296 9.09 38.02 12.58
CA ALA A 296 9.75 36.80 12.11
C ALA A 296 10.42 36.02 13.25
N TYR A 297 10.12 34.72 13.37
CA TYR A 297 10.89 33.83 14.24
C TYR A 297 11.98 33.10 13.44
N ARG A 298 13.22 33.55 13.63
CA ARG A 298 14.41 32.72 13.37
C ARG A 298 14.42 31.54 14.36
N ARG A 299 14.70 30.37 13.82
CA ARG A 299 14.93 29.08 14.50
C ARG A 299 16.23 29.11 15.33
N PRO A 300 16.24 28.69 16.61
CA PRO A 300 17.49 28.43 17.33
C PRO A 300 18.01 27.02 17.00
N SER A 301 19.32 26.91 16.76
CA SER A 301 20.05 25.65 16.57
C SER A 301 20.32 24.97 17.93
N ILE A 302 20.09 23.66 18.00
CA ILE A 302 20.43 22.85 19.16
C ILE A 302 21.91 22.46 19.05
N GLN A 303 22.75 23.07 19.89
CA GLN A 303 24.11 22.60 20.14
C GLN A 303 24.07 21.36 21.04
N LYS A 304 24.79 20.31 20.61
CA LYS A 304 25.02 19.08 21.35
C LYS A 304 25.85 19.37 22.61
N SER A 305 25.29 19.18 23.80
CA SER A 305 26.02 19.20 25.06
C SER A 305 26.53 17.80 25.43
N LYS A 306 27.74 17.80 25.99
CA LYS A 306 28.62 16.66 26.26
C LYS A 306 28.06 15.70 27.31
N ALA A 307 28.30 14.41 27.10
CA ALA A 307 28.07 13.33 28.05
C ALA A 307 28.90 13.54 29.33
N PHE A 308 28.24 13.35 30.48
CA PHE A 308 28.87 13.27 31.80
C PHE A 308 29.00 11.78 32.15
N SER A 309 30.21 11.23 32.09
CA SER A 309 30.51 9.87 32.54
C SER A 309 30.73 9.86 34.05
N MET A 310 29.84 9.22 34.81
CA MET A 310 30.11 8.89 36.22
C MET A 310 30.99 7.63 36.26
N SER A 311 32.21 7.79 36.77
CA SER A 311 33.11 6.68 37.10
C SER A 311 32.54 5.86 38.26
N ILE A 312 32.38 4.56 38.04
CA ILE A 312 32.04 3.57 39.06
C ILE A 312 33.27 3.36 39.97
N ASN A 313 33.11 3.64 41.26
CA ASN A 313 34.07 3.30 42.31
C ASN A 313 34.24 1.77 42.39
N GLN A 314 35.44 1.28 42.05
CA GLN A 314 35.85 -0.08 42.38
C GLN A 314 36.27 -0.13 43.86
N MET A 315 35.52 -0.88 44.66
CA MET A 315 35.94 -1.29 46.00
C MET A 315 37.16 -2.20 45.91
N ARG A 316 38.27 -1.81 46.56
CA ARG A 316 39.41 -2.67 46.87
C ARG A 316 39.01 -3.73 47.90
N PRO A 317 39.35 -5.02 47.71
CA PRO A 317 39.37 -5.96 48.82
C PRO A 317 40.68 -5.81 49.63
N ASN A 318 40.51 -5.68 50.94
CA ASN A 318 41.57 -5.65 51.95
C ASN A 318 42.13 -7.08 52.12
N ALA A 319 43.39 -7.30 51.76
CA ALA A 319 44.12 -8.51 52.14
C ALA A 319 45.02 -8.17 53.33
N MET A 320 44.55 -8.47 54.55
CA MET A 320 45.40 -8.46 55.73
C MET A 320 46.29 -9.71 55.74
N SER A 321 47.58 -9.43 55.71
CA SER A 321 48.64 -10.31 56.17
C SER A 321 48.43 -10.68 57.64
N LYS A 322 48.55 -11.97 57.97
CA LYS A 322 49.18 -12.39 59.23
C LYS A 322 49.84 -13.76 59.06
N VAL A 323 51.16 -13.69 59.13
CA VAL A 323 52.10 -14.75 59.47
C VAL A 323 51.93 -15.07 60.96
N GLN A 324 51.64 -16.32 61.31
CA GLN A 324 52.40 -17.16 62.26
C GLN A 324 51.83 -18.57 62.30
#